data_AF-A0AAV2FM71-F1
#
_entry.id   AF-A0AAV2FM71-F1
#
_cell.length_a   1.000
_cell.length_b   1.000
_cell.length_c   1.000
_cell.angle_alpha   90.00
_cell.angle_beta   90.00
_cell.angle_gamma   90.00
#
_symmetry.space_group_name_H-M   'P 1'
#
loop_
_entity.id
_entity.type
_entity.pdbx_description
1 polymer ?
#
loop_
_entity_poly.entity_id
_entity_poly.type
_entity_poly.pdbx_seq_one_letter_code
_entity_poly.pdbx_strand_id
1 'polypeptide(L)'
;MRLSAFPPPSSSAFLSNNQPPASAAAALTSPPSFSCLSLLLPPRFAFSTSSFVLRSGPPRRPACPRQMLLLSSLHGNAMAELVTSSDDSRVVAAEKRGGAESSTSTFLDARTEEDILSGIRKDAEAGRLPSTVAEGMEELYHNYRKAVLQSGHPKASDIVLSNMCLALDRILVDVEDPFVFPPYHKALREPFDYYQFGQNYIRPLIDFRNSYVGNISIFSDMEEKLQQGHNIILMSNHQTEADPAVIALLLERTNPHIAENLIYVAGDRVVTDPLCKPFSMGRNLICVYSKKHMFDIPELVEMKKKANIRSLKEMAMLLRNGSQIIWIAPSGGRDRPDPVTGEWHPAPFDTSSVDNMRRLAENAGAPGHIYPLALLCHDIMPPPPKVEKEIGEKRVISFSGTGVSVGTEVNFDEIAGAYENLEQAKEAYTKVLYESVSDQYNVLNSAIYGKERVDTSSPAVSISQPWSNVSVT
;
A
#
# COMPACT_ATOMS: atom_id res chain seq x y z
N MET A 1 42.21 -32.14 -53.81
CA MET A 1 40.94 -32.70 -54.33
C MET A 1 39.86 -31.63 -54.18
N ARG A 2 39.04 -31.49 -55.23
CA ARG A 2 38.07 -30.44 -55.60
C ARG A 2 37.26 -29.80 -54.43
N LEU A 3 37.28 -28.45 -54.27
CA LEU A 3 36.36 -27.39 -54.83
C LEU A 3 34.91 -27.50 -54.26
N SER A 4 34.15 -26.47 -53.87
CA SER A 4 34.28 -25.00 -53.73
C SER A 4 32.91 -24.43 -53.30
N ALA A 5 32.92 -23.45 -52.40
CA ALA A 5 32.10 -22.21 -52.30
C ALA A 5 30.56 -22.15 -52.58
N PHE A 6 29.85 -21.56 -51.61
CA PHE A 6 28.63 -20.71 -51.61
C PHE A 6 28.62 -19.56 -52.67
N PRO A 7 27.56 -18.70 -52.89
CA PRO A 7 26.15 -18.61 -52.41
C PRO A 7 25.10 -18.23 -53.57
N PRO A 8 24.10 -17.31 -53.46
CA PRO A 8 22.66 -17.50 -53.83
C PRO A 8 22.19 -16.50 -54.95
N PRO A 9 20.98 -15.85 -54.94
CA PRO A 9 19.56 -16.26 -54.92
C PRO A 9 18.82 -15.90 -56.25
N SER A 10 17.55 -16.29 -56.44
CA SER A 10 16.70 -15.64 -57.46
C SER A 10 15.19 -15.79 -57.22
N SER A 11 14.52 -14.63 -57.33
CA SER A 11 13.08 -14.35 -57.29
C SER A 11 12.32 -14.86 -58.52
N SER A 12 11.01 -15.12 -58.35
CA SER A 12 10.00 -14.83 -59.39
C SER A 12 8.60 -14.77 -58.79
N ALA A 13 7.96 -13.61 -58.93
CA ALA A 13 6.54 -13.35 -58.71
C ALA A 13 5.68 -13.94 -59.84
N PHE A 14 4.40 -14.24 -59.59
CA PHE A 14 3.28 -14.00 -60.53
C PHE A 14 1.88 -14.22 -59.89
N LEU A 15 1.12 -13.13 -59.83
CA LEU A 15 -0.35 -12.91 -59.97
C LEU A 15 -1.42 -13.65 -59.12
N SER A 16 -2.11 -12.84 -58.29
CA SER A 16 -3.56 -12.50 -58.30
C SER A 16 -4.58 -13.50 -58.86
N ASN A 17 -5.50 -13.99 -58.02
CA ASN A 17 -6.93 -13.60 -58.07
C ASN A 17 -7.81 -14.32 -57.03
N ASN A 18 -8.82 -13.55 -56.58
CA ASN A 18 -10.18 -13.93 -56.20
C ASN A 18 -10.56 -14.29 -54.74
N GLN A 19 -11.57 -13.52 -54.35
CA GLN A 19 -12.42 -13.44 -53.17
C GLN A 19 -13.06 -14.76 -52.67
N PRO A 20 -13.60 -14.76 -51.44
CA PRO A 20 -14.10 -15.93 -50.73
C PRO A 20 -15.54 -16.31 -51.17
N PRO A 21 -15.96 -17.58 -50.99
CA PRO A 21 -17.35 -17.92 -51.15
C PRO A 21 -18.12 -17.60 -49.87
N ALA A 22 -19.22 -16.87 -50.04
CA ALA A 22 -20.29 -16.74 -49.08
C ALA A 22 -21.36 -17.82 -49.31
N SER A 23 -22.05 -18.14 -48.20
CA SER A 23 -23.44 -18.59 -48.11
C SER A 23 -23.74 -20.09 -48.15
N ALA A 24 -24.25 -20.60 -47.01
CA ALA A 24 -25.43 -21.45 -46.99
C ALA A 24 -26.21 -21.20 -45.68
N ALA A 25 -27.42 -20.67 -45.84
CA ALA A 25 -28.41 -20.48 -44.79
C ALA A 25 -29.15 -21.79 -44.49
N ALA A 26 -29.53 -22.00 -43.23
CA ALA A 26 -30.65 -22.85 -42.86
C ALA A 26 -31.40 -22.21 -41.68
N ALA A 27 -32.72 -22.20 -41.79
CA ALA A 27 -33.64 -21.36 -41.05
C ALA A 27 -34.32 -22.08 -39.88
N LEU A 28 -34.78 -21.26 -38.93
CA LEU A 28 -35.99 -21.40 -38.09
C LEU A 28 -36.07 -22.56 -37.08
N THR A 29 -36.10 -22.21 -35.79
CA THR A 29 -37.23 -22.50 -34.87
C THR A 29 -37.02 -21.78 -33.52
N SER A 30 -37.85 -20.78 -33.22
CA SER A 30 -38.21 -20.30 -31.87
C SER A 30 -39.31 -21.22 -31.29
N PRO A 31 -39.61 -21.33 -29.96
CA PRO A 31 -39.75 -20.25 -28.95
C PRO A 31 -39.38 -20.72 -27.50
N PRO A 32 -39.88 -20.19 -26.35
CA PRO A 32 -40.65 -18.98 -26.10
C PRO A 32 -40.12 -18.05 -24.99
N SER A 33 -40.67 -16.84 -25.06
CA SER A 33 -40.63 -15.73 -24.12
C SER A 33 -41.24 -16.07 -22.75
N PHE A 34 -40.58 -15.67 -21.67
CA PHE A 34 -41.20 -15.59 -20.34
C PHE A 34 -41.62 -14.15 -20.05
N SER A 35 -42.93 -14.00 -19.85
CA SER A 35 -43.60 -12.77 -19.46
C SER A 35 -43.15 -12.29 -18.09
N CYS A 36 -42.83 -10.99 -18.03
CA CYS A 36 -42.65 -10.23 -16.81
C CYS A 36 -44.03 -10.01 -16.17
N LEU A 37 -44.20 -10.49 -14.93
CA LEU A 37 -45.40 -10.29 -14.12
C LEU A 37 -45.03 -9.38 -12.95
N SER A 38 -45.64 -8.21 -12.94
CA SER A 38 -45.68 -7.24 -11.85
C SER A 38 -46.25 -7.84 -10.56
N LEU A 39 -46.02 -7.14 -9.42
CA LEU A 39 -46.56 -7.34 -8.04
C LEU A 39 -45.53 -8.01 -7.10
N LEU A 40 -45.16 -7.54 -5.90
CA LEU A 40 -45.70 -6.55 -4.95
C LEU A 40 -44.57 -6.09 -3.99
N LEU A 41 -44.67 -4.84 -3.53
CA LEU A 41 -43.93 -4.31 -2.38
C LEU A 41 -44.28 -5.05 -1.07
N PRO A 42 -43.36 -5.15 -0.10
CA PRO A 42 -43.70 -5.62 1.24
C PRO A 42 -44.47 -4.54 2.03
N PRO A 43 -45.40 -4.93 2.91
CA PRO A 43 -46.25 -3.98 3.62
C PRO A 43 -45.48 -3.30 4.76
N ARG A 44 -45.65 -1.98 4.84
CA ARG A 44 -45.33 -1.16 6.01
C ARG A 44 -46.30 -1.53 7.13
N PHE A 45 -45.80 -2.12 8.21
CA PHE A 45 -46.55 -2.20 9.46
C PHE A 45 -46.53 -0.83 10.15
N ALA A 46 -47.64 -0.12 10.03
CA ALA A 46 -47.96 1.01 10.90
C ALA A 46 -48.65 0.46 12.15
N PHE A 47 -47.96 0.49 13.29
CA PHE A 47 -48.62 0.42 14.60
C PHE A 47 -48.74 1.85 15.12
N SER A 48 -50.00 2.31 15.21
CA SER A 48 -50.41 3.50 15.92
C SER A 48 -51.16 3.08 17.19
N THR A 49 -51.15 4.01 18.15
CA THR A 49 -51.91 4.04 19.41
C THR A 49 -51.24 3.37 20.61
N SER A 50 -50.62 4.17 21.46
CA SER A 50 -51.28 4.68 22.68
C SER A 50 -50.23 5.03 23.73
N SER A 51 -50.06 6.33 23.91
CA SER A 51 -49.38 6.96 25.03
C SER A 51 -50.03 6.59 26.36
N PHE A 52 -49.34 5.79 27.18
CA PHE A 52 -49.59 5.70 28.60
C PHE A 52 -48.48 6.43 29.36
N VAL A 53 -48.86 7.54 29.97
CA VAL A 53 -48.11 8.29 30.97
C VAL A 53 -48.26 7.56 32.29
N LEU A 54 -47.16 7.13 32.92
CA LEU A 54 -47.14 6.83 34.34
C LEU A 54 -46.02 7.63 35.02
N ARG A 55 -46.43 8.33 36.07
CA ARG A 55 -45.64 9.31 36.83
C ARG A 55 -45.14 8.66 38.13
N SER A 56 -43.83 8.78 38.36
CA SER A 56 -43.12 8.97 39.64
C SER A 56 -43.33 8.06 40.87
N GLY A 57 -42.21 7.55 41.41
CA GLY A 57 -42.02 7.34 42.86
C GLY A 57 -41.03 6.22 43.26
N PRO A 58 -39.90 6.50 43.96
CA PRO A 58 -38.91 5.51 44.44
C PRO A 58 -39.20 5.11 45.91
N PRO A 59 -38.29 4.50 46.71
CA PRO A 59 -37.11 3.64 46.48
C PRO A 59 -37.21 2.28 47.24
N ARG A 60 -36.20 1.40 47.14
CA ARG A 60 -35.50 0.73 48.28
C ARG A 60 -34.59 -0.42 47.83
N ARG A 61 -33.31 -0.31 48.20
CA ARG A 61 -32.36 -1.44 48.34
C ARG A 61 -32.77 -2.28 49.57
N PRO A 62 -32.43 -3.56 49.58
CA PRO A 62 -31.55 -4.00 50.68
C PRO A 62 -30.45 -4.96 50.22
N ALA A 63 -29.62 -5.29 51.20
CA ALA A 63 -28.26 -5.76 51.13
C ALA A 63 -28.07 -7.24 50.77
N CYS A 64 -26.82 -7.51 50.39
CA CYS A 64 -26.11 -8.78 50.32
C CYS A 64 -26.42 -9.72 51.52
N PRO A 65 -26.33 -11.04 51.32
CA PRO A 65 -25.27 -11.73 52.05
C PRO A 65 -24.49 -12.77 51.21
N ARG A 66 -23.21 -12.88 51.58
CA ARG A 66 -22.23 -13.90 51.22
C ARG A 66 -22.80 -15.32 51.36
N GLN A 67 -22.51 -16.17 50.37
CA GLN A 67 -22.17 -17.57 50.64
C GLN A 67 -21.08 -18.06 49.69
N MET A 68 -20.29 -18.96 50.24
CA MET A 68 -18.94 -19.36 49.90
C MET A 68 -18.97 -20.85 49.56
N LEU A 69 -18.43 -21.26 48.41
CA LEU A 69 -17.94 -22.63 48.11
C LEU A 69 -17.27 -22.57 46.72
N LEU A 70 -15.94 -22.52 46.62
CA LEU A 70 -14.93 -23.60 46.66
C LEU A 70 -14.92 -24.53 45.42
N LEU A 71 -13.71 -24.58 44.81
CA LEU A 71 -13.14 -25.54 43.84
C LEU A 71 -13.56 -25.31 42.38
N SER A 72 -12.70 -25.25 41.35
CA SER A 72 -11.30 -25.67 41.20
C SER A 72 -10.73 -25.17 39.85
N SER A 73 -9.50 -24.64 39.86
CA SER A 73 -8.39 -24.76 38.89
C SER A 73 -8.72 -24.99 37.38
N LEU A 74 -8.22 -24.23 36.39
CA LEU A 74 -6.82 -24.15 35.94
C LEU A 74 -6.72 -23.14 34.77
N HIS A 75 -5.58 -22.42 34.72
CA HIS A 75 -4.90 -21.83 33.55
C HIS A 75 -5.62 -20.78 32.68
N GLY A 76 -5.22 -19.53 32.89
CA GLY A 76 -5.41 -18.46 31.92
C GLY A 76 -4.99 -17.11 32.47
N ASN A 77 -3.70 -16.90 32.73
CA ASN A 77 -3.15 -15.58 33.03
C ASN A 77 -1.68 -15.48 32.61
N ALA A 78 -1.42 -14.70 31.57
CA ALA A 78 -0.17 -13.96 31.38
C ALA A 78 -0.42 -12.87 30.34
N MET A 79 -0.75 -11.66 30.81
CA MET A 79 -0.35 -10.35 30.24
C MET A 79 -1.20 -9.25 30.91
N ALA A 80 -0.97 -9.04 32.20
CA ALA A 80 -1.28 -7.79 32.90
C ALA A 80 -0.39 -7.74 34.15
N GLU A 81 0.17 -6.57 34.45
CA GLU A 81 1.16 -6.27 35.51
C GLU A 81 2.64 -6.53 35.22
N LEU A 82 3.31 -5.44 34.84
CA LEU A 82 4.64 -5.07 35.34
C LEU A 82 4.80 -3.55 35.14
N VAL A 83 4.32 -2.78 36.11
CA VAL A 83 4.75 -1.41 36.36
C VAL A 83 5.12 -1.34 37.83
N THR A 84 6.41 -1.38 38.13
CA THR A 84 7.06 -0.62 39.21
C THR A 84 8.58 -0.85 39.16
N SER A 85 9.31 0.22 39.45
CA SER A 85 10.78 0.37 39.50
C SER A 85 11.49 0.39 38.15
N SER A 86 12.40 1.31 37.84
CA SER A 86 13.01 2.40 38.60
C SER A 86 13.70 3.33 37.60
N ASP A 87 13.74 4.62 37.92
CA ASP A 87 14.47 5.68 37.21
C ASP A 87 15.89 5.25 36.84
N ASP A 88 16.21 5.34 35.55
CA ASP A 88 17.55 5.69 35.09
C ASP A 88 17.49 6.21 33.63
N SER A 89 16.83 7.35 33.43
CA SER A 89 16.85 8.07 32.16
C SER A 89 18.16 8.86 32.04
N ARG A 90 19.25 8.19 31.66
CA ARG A 90 20.41 8.88 31.06
C ARG A 90 20.11 9.14 29.58
N VAL A 91 19.55 10.32 29.33
CA VAL A 91 19.52 10.93 28.00
C VAL A 91 20.96 11.20 27.60
N VAL A 92 21.52 10.35 26.74
CA VAL A 92 22.78 10.65 26.07
C VAL A 92 22.43 11.64 24.96
N ALA A 93 22.64 12.93 25.24
CA ALA A 93 22.62 13.96 24.22
C ALA A 93 23.67 13.60 23.17
N ALA A 94 23.22 13.31 21.95
CA ALA A 94 24.10 13.20 20.80
C ALA A 94 24.75 14.57 20.59
N GLU A 95 26.04 14.67 20.90
CA GLU A 95 26.84 15.85 20.59
C GLU A 95 26.78 16.13 19.09
N LYS A 96 26.31 17.33 18.75
CA LYS A 96 26.53 17.95 17.45
C LYS A 96 28.04 17.97 17.19
N ARG A 97 28.53 17.03 16.38
CA ARG A 97 29.76 17.26 15.63
C ARG A 97 29.42 18.14 14.44
N GLY A 98 29.67 19.44 14.62
CA GLY A 98 29.89 20.33 13.49
C GLY A 98 31.12 19.83 12.72
N GLY A 99 30.86 19.32 11.52
CA GLY A 99 31.85 19.05 10.49
C GLY A 99 31.39 19.76 9.22
N ALA A 100 32.21 20.67 8.75
CA ALA A 100 31.97 21.53 7.60
C ALA A 100 31.79 20.76 6.28
N GLU A 101 31.05 21.39 5.37
CA GLU A 101 31.06 21.22 3.91
C GLU A 101 32.33 20.54 3.36
N SER A 102 32.20 19.32 2.80
CA SER A 102 33.11 18.76 1.79
C SER A 102 32.68 17.34 1.34
N SER A 103 31.44 17.15 0.90
CA SER A 103 31.20 16.17 -0.17
C SER A 103 30.75 16.97 -1.38
N THR A 104 31.68 17.22 -2.32
CA THR A 104 31.29 17.67 -3.66
C THR A 104 30.34 16.62 -4.20
N SER A 105 29.05 16.95 -4.30
CA SER A 105 28.04 16.00 -4.74
C SER A 105 28.31 15.65 -6.20
N THR A 106 28.86 14.46 -6.42
CA THR A 106 29.16 13.91 -7.74
C THR A 106 27.95 14.02 -8.69
N PHE A 107 26.74 13.89 -8.15
CA PHE A 107 25.50 13.80 -8.93
C PHE A 107 24.75 15.13 -9.10
N LEU A 108 24.83 16.07 -8.15
CA LEU A 108 24.11 17.36 -8.26
C LEU A 108 24.71 18.27 -9.35
N ASP A 109 25.99 18.09 -9.66
CA ASP A 109 26.67 18.84 -10.73
C ASP A 109 26.51 18.21 -12.12
N ALA A 110 25.92 17.01 -12.22
CA ALA A 110 25.69 16.35 -13.50
C ALA A 110 24.73 17.17 -14.38
N ARG A 111 25.04 17.26 -15.68
CA ARG A 111 24.22 17.96 -16.69
C ARG A 111 23.80 17.05 -17.83
N THR A 112 24.39 15.86 -17.91
CA THR A 112 24.16 14.88 -18.96
C THR A 112 24.05 13.46 -18.39
N GLU A 113 23.55 12.55 -19.22
CA GLU A 113 23.55 11.11 -18.92
C GLU A 113 24.96 10.57 -18.65
N GLU A 114 25.95 11.02 -19.43
CA GLU A 114 27.34 10.59 -19.23
C GLU A 114 27.91 11.09 -17.90
N ASP A 115 27.54 12.28 -17.45
CA ASP A 115 27.95 12.78 -16.14
C ASP A 115 27.41 11.88 -15.01
N ILE A 116 26.14 11.47 -15.10
CA ILE A 116 25.53 10.55 -14.13
C ILE A 116 26.25 9.20 -14.13
N LEU A 117 26.36 8.55 -15.29
CA LEU A 117 26.92 7.20 -15.39
C LEU A 117 28.42 7.19 -15.04
N SER A 118 29.17 8.22 -15.44
CA SER A 118 30.56 8.36 -15.03
C SER A 118 30.71 8.67 -13.54
N GLY A 119 29.75 9.37 -12.92
CA GLY A 119 29.67 9.60 -11.48
C GLY A 119 29.56 8.29 -10.69
N ILE A 120 28.63 7.40 -11.10
CA ILE A 120 28.47 6.07 -10.48
C ILE A 120 29.79 5.28 -10.54
N ARG A 121 30.40 5.21 -11.73
CA ARG A 121 31.67 4.48 -11.91
C ARG A 121 32.80 5.04 -11.05
N LYS A 122 32.96 6.37 -11.00
CA LYS A 122 34.00 7.03 -10.20
C LYS A 122 33.81 6.76 -8.71
N ASP A 123 32.59 6.84 -8.19
CA ASP A 123 32.32 6.59 -6.77
C ASP A 123 32.49 5.11 -6.40
N ALA A 124 32.21 4.19 -7.32
CA ALA A 124 32.51 2.76 -7.16
C ALA A 124 34.02 2.48 -7.18
N GLU A 125 34.77 3.04 -8.13
CA GLU A 125 36.23 2.90 -8.23
C GLU A 125 36.95 3.52 -7.01
N ALA A 126 36.41 4.62 -6.46
CA ALA A 126 36.90 5.24 -5.24
C ALA A 126 36.53 4.48 -3.96
N GLY A 127 35.73 3.41 -4.04
CA GLY A 127 35.27 2.61 -2.91
C GLY A 127 34.23 3.29 -2.01
N ARG A 128 33.65 4.41 -2.46
CA ARG A 128 32.54 5.11 -1.76
C ARG A 128 31.21 4.40 -1.95
N LEU A 129 31.07 3.70 -3.07
CA LEU A 129 29.85 3.00 -3.45
C LEU A 129 30.12 1.49 -3.60
N PRO A 130 29.45 0.61 -2.82
CA PRO A 130 29.56 -0.84 -3.02
C PRO A 130 29.14 -1.25 -4.44
N SER A 131 29.83 -2.23 -5.03
CA SER A 131 29.60 -2.64 -6.42
C SER A 131 28.15 -3.04 -6.71
N THR A 132 27.51 -3.75 -5.79
CA THR A 132 26.10 -4.15 -5.91
C THR A 132 25.14 -2.96 -5.93
N VAL A 133 25.45 -1.90 -5.17
CA VAL A 133 24.65 -0.67 -5.16
C VAL A 133 24.90 0.13 -6.43
N ALA A 134 26.14 0.19 -6.92
CA ALA A 134 26.49 0.84 -8.18
C ALA A 134 25.76 0.21 -9.37
N GLU A 135 25.76 -1.12 -9.48
CA GLU A 135 25.00 -1.86 -10.50
C GLU A 135 23.50 -1.56 -10.41
N GLY A 136 22.95 -1.54 -9.18
CA GLY A 136 21.55 -1.20 -8.96
C GLY A 136 21.19 0.26 -9.30
N MET A 137 22.11 1.20 -9.09
CA MET A 137 21.95 2.61 -9.50
C MET A 137 21.91 2.78 -11.02
N GLU A 138 22.80 2.10 -11.75
CA GLU A 138 22.81 2.14 -13.22
C GLU A 138 21.52 1.53 -13.78
N GLU A 139 21.10 0.38 -13.24
CA GLU A 139 19.84 -0.25 -13.62
C GLU A 139 18.64 0.67 -13.34
N LEU A 140 18.59 1.27 -12.15
CA LEU A 140 17.53 2.19 -11.74
C LEU A 140 17.44 3.37 -12.72
N TYR A 141 18.58 3.98 -13.07
CA TYR A 141 18.65 5.07 -14.05
C TYR A 141 18.05 4.65 -15.39
N HIS A 142 18.49 3.53 -15.96
CA HIS A 142 18.03 3.09 -17.27
C HIS A 142 16.53 2.76 -17.29
N ASN A 143 16.02 2.09 -16.26
CA ASN A 143 14.61 1.72 -16.17
C ASN A 143 13.72 2.94 -15.93
N TYR A 144 14.12 3.85 -15.04
CA TYR A 144 13.39 5.10 -14.80
C TYR A 144 13.35 5.98 -16.06
N ARG A 145 14.51 6.19 -16.70
CA ARG A 145 14.62 6.94 -17.96
C ARG A 145 13.70 6.38 -19.03
N LYS A 146 13.72 5.06 -19.22
CA LYS A 146 12.88 4.38 -20.20
C LYS A 146 11.40 4.64 -19.93
N ALA A 147 10.95 4.46 -18.69
CA ALA A 147 9.55 4.64 -18.30
C ALA A 147 9.07 6.10 -18.51
N VAL A 148 9.86 7.08 -18.04
CA VAL A 148 9.50 8.50 -18.18
C VAL A 148 9.51 8.94 -19.65
N LEU A 149 10.44 8.47 -20.48
CA LEU A 149 10.41 8.75 -21.92
C LEU A 149 9.20 8.12 -22.61
N GLN A 150 8.83 6.89 -22.23
CA GLN A 150 7.67 6.18 -22.78
C GLN A 150 6.33 6.85 -22.44
N SER A 151 6.27 7.64 -21.36
CA SER A 151 5.08 8.44 -21.03
C SER A 151 4.73 9.49 -22.10
N GLY A 152 5.68 9.87 -22.96
CA GLY A 152 5.50 10.96 -23.93
C GLY A 152 5.46 12.35 -23.30
N HIS A 153 5.88 12.51 -22.04
CA HIS A 153 5.93 13.82 -21.39
C HIS A 153 6.87 14.79 -22.14
N PRO A 154 6.46 16.02 -22.47
CA PRO A 154 7.27 16.95 -23.28
C PRO A 154 8.63 17.31 -22.67
N LYS A 155 8.72 17.28 -21.33
CA LYS A 155 9.95 17.52 -20.56
C LYS A 155 10.58 16.25 -19.99
N ALA A 156 10.31 15.09 -20.60
CA ALA A 156 10.75 13.80 -20.05
C ALA A 156 12.27 13.76 -19.78
N SER A 157 13.10 14.26 -20.70
CA SER A 157 14.56 14.29 -20.51
C SER A 157 14.99 15.12 -19.30
N ASP A 158 14.40 16.31 -19.12
CA ASP A 158 14.72 17.19 -17.98
C ASP A 158 14.28 16.57 -16.66
N ILE A 159 13.11 15.92 -16.64
CA ILE A 159 12.58 15.21 -15.47
C ILE A 159 13.51 14.05 -15.10
N VAL A 160 13.94 13.25 -16.07
CA VAL A 160 14.87 12.13 -15.84
C VAL A 160 16.16 12.65 -15.23
N LEU A 161 16.78 13.66 -15.84
CA LEU A 161 18.03 14.22 -15.34
C LEU A 161 17.86 14.75 -13.90
N SER A 162 16.87 15.61 -13.66
CA SER A 162 16.64 16.22 -12.35
C SER A 162 16.36 15.18 -11.27
N ASN A 163 15.44 14.25 -11.52
CA ASN A 163 15.02 13.28 -10.52
C ASN A 163 16.11 12.24 -10.25
N MET A 164 16.84 11.79 -11.28
CA MET A 164 17.91 10.81 -11.09
C MET A 164 19.15 11.41 -10.43
N CYS A 165 19.52 12.65 -10.76
CA CYS A 165 20.59 13.36 -10.03
C CYS A 165 20.30 13.41 -8.52
N LEU A 166 19.08 13.82 -8.15
CA LEU A 166 18.67 13.86 -6.75
C LEU A 166 18.59 12.47 -6.12
N ALA A 167 18.01 11.48 -6.80
CA ALA A 167 17.87 10.14 -6.26
C ALA A 167 19.23 9.51 -5.97
N LEU A 168 20.15 9.54 -6.94
CA LEU A 168 21.48 8.93 -6.80
C LEU A 168 22.33 9.65 -5.75
N ASP A 169 22.23 10.98 -5.67
CA ASP A 169 22.85 11.77 -4.60
C ASP A 169 22.33 11.35 -3.21
N ARG A 170 21.02 11.24 -3.02
CA ARG A 170 20.43 10.85 -1.73
C ARG A 170 20.74 9.40 -1.35
N ILE A 171 20.84 8.50 -2.33
CA ILE A 171 21.27 7.12 -2.10
C ILE A 171 22.75 7.11 -1.66
N LEU A 172 23.63 7.84 -2.34
CA LEU A 172 25.05 7.90 -1.98
C LEU A 172 25.23 8.46 -0.56
N VAL A 173 24.52 9.52 -0.20
CA VAL A 173 24.53 10.08 1.17
C VAL A 173 24.14 9.01 2.20
N ASP A 174 23.11 8.20 1.93
CA ASP A 174 22.70 7.12 2.83
C ASP A 174 23.69 5.93 2.84
N VAL A 175 24.42 5.69 1.75
CA VAL A 175 25.51 4.68 1.74
C VAL A 175 26.67 5.14 2.62
N GLU A 176 27.02 6.43 2.56
CA GLU A 176 28.10 7.03 3.34
C GLU A 176 27.77 7.18 4.83
N ASP A 177 26.53 7.55 5.14
CA ASP A 177 26.01 7.68 6.51
C ASP A 177 24.59 7.08 6.62
N PRO A 178 24.49 5.75 6.83
CA PRO A 178 23.21 5.04 6.81
C PRO A 178 22.21 5.55 7.85
N PHE A 179 21.08 6.05 7.37
CA PHE A 179 19.96 6.42 8.23
C PHE A 179 19.42 5.19 8.97
N VAL A 180 19.26 5.30 10.29
CA VAL A 180 18.71 4.23 11.14
C VAL A 180 17.27 4.56 11.49
N PHE A 181 16.34 3.75 10.99
CA PHE A 181 14.93 3.96 11.25
C PHE A 181 14.55 3.65 12.72
N PRO A 182 13.91 4.59 13.44
CA PRO A 182 13.32 4.32 14.74
C PRO A 182 12.07 3.43 14.62
N PRO A 183 11.56 2.86 15.72
CA PRO A 183 10.33 2.04 15.69
C PRO A 183 9.11 2.77 15.11
N TYR A 184 8.99 4.07 15.40
CA TYR A 184 8.10 5.01 14.73
C TYR A 184 8.92 6.12 14.09
N HIS A 185 8.87 6.21 12.76
CA HIS A 185 9.55 7.20 11.95
C HIS A 185 8.58 8.26 11.47
N LYS A 186 8.95 9.53 11.62
CA LYS A 186 8.22 10.67 11.05
C LYS A 186 8.90 11.09 9.76
N ALA A 187 8.11 11.38 8.73
CA ALA A 187 8.64 11.84 7.44
C ALA A 187 9.60 13.03 7.63
N LEU A 188 10.79 12.93 7.04
CA LEU A 188 11.77 14.01 7.07
C LEU A 188 11.41 15.06 6.01
N ARG A 189 11.11 16.27 6.47
CA ARG A 189 10.71 17.41 5.62
C ARG A 189 11.78 18.49 5.51
N GLU A 190 12.74 18.53 6.44
CA GLU A 190 13.78 19.56 6.54
C GLU A 190 15.10 18.92 7.00
N PRO A 191 16.28 19.45 6.59
CA PRO A 191 16.48 20.55 5.63
C PRO A 191 16.28 20.12 4.16
N PHE A 192 16.08 18.83 3.92
CA PHE A 192 15.71 18.27 2.63
C PHE A 192 14.35 17.60 2.76
N ASP A 193 13.41 17.96 1.89
CA ASP A 193 12.07 17.39 1.90
C ASP A 193 12.04 16.03 1.17
N TYR A 194 12.26 14.94 1.93
CA TYR A 194 12.24 13.57 1.40
C TYR A 194 10.83 13.15 0.97
N TYR A 195 9.77 13.74 1.54
CA TYR A 195 8.40 13.49 1.11
C TYR A 195 8.19 14.04 -0.30
N GLN A 196 8.48 15.33 -0.51
CA GLN A 196 8.30 15.97 -1.81
C GLN A 196 9.23 15.36 -2.87
N PHE A 197 10.46 15.00 -2.49
CA PHE A 197 11.38 14.22 -3.34
C PHE A 197 10.72 12.93 -3.83
N GLY A 198 10.16 12.12 -2.93
CA GLY A 198 9.49 10.87 -3.30
C GLY A 198 8.24 11.08 -4.16
N GLN A 199 7.44 12.11 -3.86
CA GLN A 199 6.28 12.49 -4.68
C GLN A 199 6.72 12.88 -6.11
N ASN A 200 7.74 13.72 -6.23
CA ASN A 200 8.25 14.19 -7.53
C ASN A 200 8.87 13.07 -8.36
N TYR A 201 9.53 12.11 -7.70
CA TYR A 201 10.15 10.96 -8.35
C TYR A 201 9.10 10.02 -8.95
N ILE A 202 8.01 9.73 -8.23
CA ILE A 202 6.98 8.77 -8.68
C ILE A 202 5.95 9.40 -9.62
N ARG A 203 5.64 10.70 -9.48
CA ARG A 203 4.65 11.40 -10.31
C ARG A 203 4.75 11.16 -11.82
N PRO A 204 5.92 11.23 -12.50
CA PRO A 204 6.00 11.02 -13.94
C PRO A 204 5.79 9.55 -14.38
N LEU A 205 5.67 8.62 -13.44
CA LEU A 205 5.39 7.21 -13.70
C LEU A 205 3.89 6.89 -13.68
N ILE A 206 3.06 7.80 -13.16
CA ILE A 206 1.61 7.63 -13.07
C ILE A 206 0.94 8.23 -14.31
N ASP A 207 0.22 7.40 -15.08
CA ASP A 207 -0.74 7.87 -16.07
C ASP A 207 -2.02 8.34 -15.38
N PHE A 208 -2.03 9.60 -14.92
CA PHE A 208 -3.21 10.18 -14.28
C PHE A 208 -4.45 10.15 -15.19
N ARG A 209 -4.30 10.12 -16.51
CA ARG A 209 -5.46 10.04 -17.43
C ARG A 209 -6.12 8.68 -17.39
N ASN A 210 -5.37 7.64 -17.06
CA ASN A 210 -5.84 6.27 -16.90
C ASN A 210 -5.76 5.80 -15.44
N SER A 211 -5.78 6.73 -14.48
CA SER A 211 -5.81 6.43 -13.05
C SER A 211 -7.14 6.79 -12.44
N TYR A 212 -7.48 6.22 -11.30
CA TYR A 212 -8.82 6.33 -10.70
C TYR A 212 -8.80 6.30 -9.17
N VAL A 213 -9.76 7.01 -8.57
CA VAL A 213 -10.06 6.98 -7.13
C VAL A 213 -11.47 6.44 -6.92
N GLY A 214 -11.60 5.33 -6.21
CA GLY A 214 -12.87 4.74 -5.79
C GLY A 214 -13.34 5.31 -4.46
N ASN A 215 -14.62 5.69 -4.40
CA ASN A 215 -15.32 6.16 -3.20
C ASN A 215 -14.64 7.34 -2.49
N ILE A 216 -14.30 8.38 -3.26
CA ILE A 216 -13.58 9.56 -2.75
C ILE A 216 -14.24 10.25 -1.54
N SER A 217 -15.58 10.20 -1.46
CA SER A 217 -16.31 10.75 -0.31
C SER A 217 -15.96 10.07 1.01
N ILE A 218 -15.66 8.77 1.00
CA ILE A 218 -15.31 8.04 2.22
C ILE A 218 -13.96 8.54 2.77
N PHE A 219 -13.00 8.92 1.92
CA PHE A 219 -11.77 9.57 2.39
C PHE A 219 -12.06 10.92 3.07
N SER A 220 -13.06 11.66 2.59
CA SER A 220 -13.49 12.91 3.24
C SER A 220 -14.12 12.62 4.61
N ASP A 221 -14.97 11.60 4.70
CA ASP A 221 -15.57 11.15 5.96
C ASP A 221 -14.53 10.65 6.97
N MET A 222 -13.39 10.12 6.50
CA MET A 222 -12.26 9.74 7.35
C MET A 222 -11.56 10.96 7.92
N GLU A 223 -11.33 12.01 7.12
CA GLU A 223 -10.74 13.26 7.62
C GLU A 223 -11.62 13.91 8.69
N GLU A 224 -12.95 13.87 8.55
CA GLU A 224 -13.88 14.32 9.60
C GLU A 224 -13.72 13.52 10.90
N LYS A 225 -13.60 12.19 10.82
CA LYS A 225 -13.37 11.33 11.99
C LYS A 225 -12.00 11.60 12.64
N LEU A 226 -10.96 11.83 11.83
CA LEU A 226 -9.64 12.20 12.33
C LEU A 226 -9.68 13.53 13.09
N GLN A 227 -10.43 14.52 12.59
CA GLN A 227 -10.65 15.80 13.28
C GLN A 227 -11.41 15.64 14.61
N GLN A 228 -12.27 14.63 14.72
CA GLN A 228 -12.97 14.28 15.96
C GLN A 228 -12.10 13.55 16.98
N GLY A 229 -10.82 13.27 16.67
CA GLY A 229 -9.91 12.54 17.56
C GLY A 229 -9.92 11.03 17.35
N HIS A 230 -10.65 10.51 16.35
CA HIS A 230 -10.75 9.07 16.12
C HIS A 230 -9.51 8.54 15.38
N ASN A 231 -9.29 7.24 15.48
CA ASN A 231 -8.27 6.53 14.73
C ASN A 231 -8.88 5.81 13.52
N ILE A 232 -8.13 5.75 12.43
CA ILE A 232 -8.50 5.06 11.18
C ILE A 232 -7.43 4.03 10.85
N ILE A 233 -7.82 2.79 10.61
CA ILE A 233 -6.95 1.72 10.11
C ILE A 233 -7.41 1.31 8.71
N LEU A 234 -6.51 1.41 7.74
CA LEU A 234 -6.71 0.98 6.36
C LEU A 234 -6.10 -0.41 6.18
N MET A 235 -6.97 -1.40 5.98
CA MET A 235 -6.59 -2.80 5.71
C MET A 235 -6.49 -3.00 4.21
N SER A 236 -5.28 -3.17 3.70
CA SER A 236 -5.00 -3.05 2.26
C SER A 236 -4.32 -4.28 1.66
N ASN A 237 -4.45 -4.46 0.34
CA ASN A 237 -3.43 -5.17 -0.42
C ASN A 237 -2.18 -4.30 -0.60
N HIS A 238 -1.11 -4.84 -1.18
CA HIS A 238 0.16 -4.15 -1.37
C HIS A 238 0.78 -4.62 -2.68
N GLN A 239 1.24 -3.72 -3.55
CA GLN A 239 1.70 -4.11 -4.89
C GLN A 239 3.14 -3.71 -5.18
N THR A 240 3.56 -2.53 -4.76
CA THR A 240 4.88 -1.97 -5.06
C THR A 240 5.49 -1.32 -3.84
N GLU A 241 6.80 -1.08 -3.86
CA GLU A 241 7.45 -0.29 -2.81
C GLU A 241 7.07 1.21 -2.91
N ALA A 242 6.49 1.62 -4.03
CA ALA A 242 5.99 2.97 -4.29
C ALA A 242 4.52 3.19 -3.85
N ASP A 243 3.85 2.19 -3.27
CA ASP A 243 2.45 2.29 -2.82
C ASP A 243 2.17 3.55 -1.98
N PRO A 244 3.04 3.95 -1.01
CA PRO A 244 2.86 5.19 -0.26
C PRO A 244 2.78 6.44 -1.16
N ALA A 245 3.62 6.51 -2.18
CA ALA A 245 3.64 7.63 -3.11
C ALA A 245 2.43 7.61 -4.04
N VAL A 246 2.01 6.43 -4.51
CA VAL A 246 0.80 6.28 -5.33
C VAL A 246 -0.43 6.75 -4.57
N ILE A 247 -0.63 6.27 -3.33
CA ILE A 247 -1.75 6.72 -2.48
C ILE A 247 -1.72 8.24 -2.32
N ALA A 248 -0.58 8.79 -1.93
CA ALA A 248 -0.45 10.22 -1.69
C ALA A 248 -0.71 11.05 -2.95
N LEU A 249 -0.15 10.65 -4.11
CA LEU A 249 -0.32 11.36 -5.39
C LEU A 249 -1.77 11.33 -5.90
N LEU A 250 -2.50 10.23 -5.68
CA LEU A 250 -3.90 10.14 -6.10
C LEU A 250 -4.85 10.94 -5.19
N LEU A 251 -4.43 11.23 -3.94
CA LEU A 251 -5.23 11.94 -2.94
C LEU A 251 -4.77 13.39 -2.67
N GLU A 252 -3.60 13.81 -3.15
CA GLU A 252 -2.97 15.09 -2.77
C GLU A 252 -3.83 16.35 -3.00
N ARG A 253 -4.76 16.30 -3.97
CA ARG A 253 -5.61 17.45 -4.29
C ARG A 253 -6.87 17.54 -3.43
N THR A 254 -7.41 16.40 -3.01
CA THR A 254 -8.70 16.32 -2.32
C THR A 254 -8.56 16.02 -0.84
N ASN A 255 -7.54 15.22 -0.48
CA ASN A 255 -7.29 14.74 0.87
C ASN A 255 -5.80 14.90 1.23
N PRO A 256 -5.24 16.13 1.18
CA PRO A 256 -3.83 16.36 1.46
C PRO A 256 -3.45 15.96 2.89
N HIS A 257 -4.39 16.04 3.84
CA HIS A 257 -4.12 15.58 5.21
C HIS A 257 -3.80 14.09 5.23
N ILE A 258 -4.60 13.26 4.56
CA ILE A 258 -4.30 11.83 4.40
C ILE A 258 -2.98 11.63 3.63
N ALA A 259 -2.78 12.34 2.51
CA ALA A 259 -1.62 12.19 1.65
C ALA A 259 -0.27 12.46 2.37
N GLU A 260 -0.26 13.32 3.38
CA GLU A 260 0.96 13.70 4.13
C GLU A 260 1.08 12.99 5.49
N ASN A 261 -0.03 12.60 6.12
CA ASN A 261 -0.03 12.10 7.51
C ASN A 261 -0.28 10.59 7.63
N LEU A 262 -0.55 9.88 6.53
CA LEU A 262 -0.69 8.43 6.55
C LEU A 262 0.56 7.74 7.09
N ILE A 263 0.37 6.88 8.08
CA ILE A 263 1.42 6.09 8.71
C ILE A 263 1.41 4.69 8.12
N TYR A 264 2.50 4.27 7.51
CA TYR A 264 2.60 2.97 6.85
C TYR A 264 3.29 1.95 7.76
N VAL A 265 2.65 0.81 8.02
CA VAL A 265 3.33 -0.34 8.64
C VAL A 265 4.24 -0.96 7.59
N ALA A 266 5.55 -0.72 7.70
CA ALA A 266 6.53 -1.04 6.67
C ALA A 266 7.52 -2.12 7.11
N GLY A 267 7.83 -3.01 6.17
CA GLY A 267 8.77 -4.12 6.33
C GLY A 267 10.25 -3.70 6.37
N ASP A 268 11.11 -4.63 6.73
CA ASP A 268 12.55 -4.41 6.90
C ASP A 268 13.30 -4.08 5.60
N ARG A 269 12.84 -4.54 4.44
CA ARG A 269 13.53 -4.31 3.16
C ARG A 269 13.58 -2.85 2.75
N VAL A 270 12.45 -2.16 2.78
CA VAL A 270 12.37 -0.75 2.34
C VAL A 270 13.09 0.21 3.30
N VAL A 271 13.45 -0.25 4.50
CA VAL A 271 14.23 0.52 5.50
C VAL A 271 15.70 0.07 5.59
N THR A 272 16.10 -0.93 4.81
CA THR A 272 17.49 -1.45 4.76
C THR A 272 18.13 -1.33 3.40
N ASP A 273 17.37 -1.45 2.30
CA ASP A 273 17.88 -1.31 0.94
C ASP A 273 18.26 0.16 0.63
N PRO A 274 19.55 0.47 0.37
CA PRO A 274 20.00 1.83 0.10
C PRO A 274 19.25 2.52 -1.05
N LEU A 275 18.80 1.76 -2.06
CA LEU A 275 18.08 2.30 -3.21
C LEU A 275 16.64 2.72 -2.86
N CYS A 276 16.10 2.24 -1.72
CA CYS A 276 14.75 2.52 -1.26
C CYS A 276 14.71 3.48 -0.08
N LYS A 277 15.74 3.47 0.77
CA LYS A 277 15.80 4.24 2.02
C LYS A 277 15.48 5.73 1.84
N PRO A 278 16.00 6.46 0.84
CA PRO A 278 15.63 7.86 0.63
C PRO A 278 14.11 8.07 0.46
N PHE A 279 13.41 7.15 -0.21
CA PHE A 279 11.96 7.24 -0.37
C PHE A 279 11.23 6.94 0.94
N SER A 280 11.72 5.96 1.71
CA SER A 280 11.19 5.61 3.04
C SER A 280 11.40 6.72 4.07
N MET A 281 12.52 7.45 4.00
CA MET A 281 12.81 8.60 4.87
C MET A 281 11.74 9.69 4.75
N GLY A 282 11.09 9.80 3.60
CA GLY A 282 10.02 10.76 3.32
C GLY A 282 8.61 10.33 3.75
N ARG A 283 8.45 9.22 4.47
CA ARG A 283 7.14 8.69 4.89
C ARG A 283 7.04 8.57 6.40
N ASN A 284 5.81 8.59 6.93
CA ASN A 284 5.59 8.21 8.32
C ASN A 284 5.49 6.68 8.38
N LEU A 285 6.31 6.03 9.21
CA LEU A 285 6.40 4.57 9.22
C LEU A 285 6.28 4.01 10.64
N ILE A 286 5.60 2.87 10.77
CA ILE A 286 5.83 1.93 11.86
C ILE A 286 6.70 0.81 11.31
N CYS A 287 7.95 0.77 11.76
CA CYS A 287 8.97 -0.12 11.21
C CYS A 287 8.87 -1.50 11.86
N VAL A 288 8.54 -2.53 11.08
CA VAL A 288 8.38 -3.91 11.55
C VAL A 288 9.15 -4.88 10.66
N TYR A 289 9.68 -5.94 11.24
CA TYR A 289 10.16 -7.10 10.51
C TYR A 289 8.98 -7.97 10.08
N SER A 290 8.87 -8.22 8.77
CA SER A 290 7.79 -9.07 8.24
C SER A 290 7.93 -10.50 8.76
N LYS A 291 6.79 -11.15 9.02
CA LYS A 291 6.75 -12.59 9.32
C LYS A 291 7.40 -13.42 8.22
N LYS A 292 7.29 -12.99 6.95
CA LYS A 292 7.85 -13.68 5.78
C LYS A 292 9.38 -13.81 5.84
N HIS A 293 10.06 -12.84 6.45
CA HIS A 293 11.52 -12.77 6.54
C HIS A 293 12.05 -12.89 7.97
N MET A 294 11.18 -13.25 8.93
CA MET A 294 11.54 -13.36 10.35
C MET A 294 12.62 -14.43 10.57
N PHE A 295 12.54 -15.53 9.83
CA PHE A 295 13.38 -16.72 10.00
C PHE A 295 14.46 -16.89 8.92
N ASP A 296 14.65 -15.90 8.04
CA ASP A 296 15.66 -15.98 6.98
C ASP A 296 17.08 -16.12 7.54
N ILE A 297 17.34 -15.46 8.67
CA ILE A 297 18.60 -15.56 9.44
C ILE A 297 18.23 -15.90 10.88
N PRO A 298 18.32 -17.18 11.29
CA PRO A 298 17.88 -17.66 12.61
C PRO A 298 18.46 -16.88 13.79
N GLU A 299 19.71 -16.43 13.68
CA GLU A 299 20.44 -15.68 14.71
C GLU A 299 19.82 -14.30 14.99
N LEU A 300 19.10 -13.74 14.02
CA LEU A 300 18.48 -12.42 14.14
C LEU A 300 17.03 -12.46 14.64
N VAL A 301 16.40 -13.64 14.74
CA VAL A 301 14.98 -13.78 15.09
C VAL A 301 14.63 -13.07 16.40
N GLU A 302 15.44 -13.24 17.44
CA GLU A 302 15.18 -12.66 18.76
C GLU A 302 15.31 -11.13 18.75
N MET A 303 16.28 -10.60 18.00
CA MET A 303 16.44 -9.17 17.77
C MET A 303 15.23 -8.60 17.02
N LYS A 304 14.82 -9.26 15.92
CA LYS A 304 13.66 -8.86 15.11
C LYS A 304 12.37 -8.84 15.92
N LYS A 305 12.13 -9.86 16.76
CA LYS A 305 10.99 -9.92 17.68
C LYS A 305 10.99 -8.76 18.68
N LYS A 306 12.14 -8.48 19.31
CA LYS A 306 12.28 -7.35 20.24
C LYS A 306 12.03 -6.01 19.57
N ALA A 307 12.51 -5.81 18.35
CA ALA A 307 12.24 -4.61 17.57
C ALA A 307 10.73 -4.47 17.29
N ASN A 308 10.06 -5.53 16.81
CA ASN A 308 8.61 -5.50 16.57
C ASN A 308 7.82 -5.18 17.84
N ILE A 309 8.19 -5.72 19.00
CA ILE A 309 7.55 -5.40 20.27
C ILE A 309 7.65 -3.89 20.58
N ARG A 310 8.80 -3.26 20.30
CA ARG A 310 8.96 -1.81 20.49
C ARG A 310 8.07 -1.03 19.52
N SER A 311 8.03 -1.40 18.25
CA SER A 311 7.18 -0.73 17.25
C SER A 311 5.69 -0.85 17.55
N LEU A 312 5.24 -2.03 18.01
CA LEU A 312 3.87 -2.23 18.45
C LEU A 312 3.51 -1.38 19.69
N LYS A 313 4.46 -1.17 20.62
CA LYS A 313 4.26 -0.28 21.77
C LYS A 313 4.13 1.18 21.34
N GLU A 314 4.98 1.65 20.44
CA GLU A 314 4.88 3.01 19.88
C GLU A 314 3.54 3.20 19.16
N MET A 315 3.13 2.24 18.33
CA MET A 315 1.83 2.29 17.65
C MET A 315 0.66 2.32 18.64
N ALA A 316 0.69 1.53 19.71
CA ALA A 316 -0.34 1.58 20.75
C ALA A 316 -0.37 2.94 21.47
N MET A 317 0.79 3.57 21.70
CA MET A 317 0.87 4.92 22.26
C MET A 317 0.33 5.98 21.31
N LEU A 318 0.62 5.88 20.02
CA LEU A 318 0.07 6.78 18.99
C LEU A 318 -1.46 6.68 18.95
N LEU A 319 -2.00 5.46 18.84
CA LEU A 319 -3.45 5.24 18.81
C LEU A 319 -4.14 5.77 20.07
N ARG A 320 -3.49 5.68 21.23
CA ARG A 320 -4.01 6.22 22.49
C ARG A 320 -4.14 7.74 22.48
N ASN A 321 -3.34 8.45 21.67
CA ASN A 321 -3.46 9.90 21.51
C ASN A 321 -4.59 10.32 20.56
N GLY A 322 -5.18 9.39 19.80
CA GLY A 322 -6.22 9.68 18.81
C GLY A 322 -5.68 10.33 17.53
N SER A 323 -6.57 10.59 16.57
CA SER A 323 -6.26 11.24 15.28
C SER A 323 -5.15 10.56 14.47
N GLN A 324 -5.01 9.24 14.56
CA GLN A 324 -4.04 8.48 13.76
C GLN A 324 -4.72 7.84 12.55
N ILE A 325 -4.06 7.89 11.40
CA ILE A 325 -4.44 7.09 10.22
C ILE A 325 -3.28 6.17 9.84
N ILE A 326 -3.54 4.86 9.88
CA ILE A 326 -2.52 3.83 9.71
C ILE A 326 -2.91 2.93 8.54
N TRP A 327 -2.00 2.73 7.60
CA TRP A 327 -2.09 1.74 6.54
C TRP A 327 -1.30 0.49 6.91
N ILE A 328 -1.91 -0.67 6.68
CA ILE A 328 -1.27 -1.97 6.84
C ILE A 328 -1.70 -2.90 5.71
N ALA A 329 -0.75 -3.73 5.23
CA ALA A 329 -1.04 -4.86 4.37
C ALA A 329 -0.95 -6.18 5.15
N PRO A 330 -2.09 -6.76 5.59
CA PRO A 330 -2.07 -7.97 6.43
C PRO A 330 -1.49 -9.20 5.74
N SER A 331 -1.39 -9.21 4.41
CA SER A 331 -0.67 -10.25 3.65
C SER A 331 0.84 -10.28 3.93
N GLY A 332 1.39 -9.21 4.51
CA GLY A 332 2.79 -9.10 4.93
C GLY A 332 3.81 -8.97 3.78
N GLY A 333 3.34 -8.78 2.54
CA GLY A 333 4.21 -8.49 1.38
C GLY A 333 3.40 -8.23 0.11
N ARG A 334 4.10 -7.82 -0.95
CA ARG A 334 3.47 -7.46 -2.22
C ARG A 334 2.71 -8.63 -2.87
N ASP A 335 1.67 -8.31 -3.62
CA ASP A 335 0.92 -9.21 -4.50
C ASP A 335 1.86 -9.86 -5.52
N ARG A 336 1.44 -10.99 -6.09
CA ARG A 336 2.20 -11.70 -7.13
C ARG A 336 1.23 -12.17 -8.21
N PRO A 337 1.68 -12.24 -9.47
CA PRO A 337 0.88 -12.84 -10.51
C PRO A 337 0.70 -14.33 -10.24
N ASP A 338 -0.46 -14.85 -10.59
CA ASP A 338 -0.69 -16.29 -10.65
C ASP A 338 0.34 -16.92 -11.61
N PRO A 339 1.05 -17.99 -11.18
CA PRO A 339 2.15 -18.56 -11.97
C PRO A 339 1.69 -19.26 -13.27
N VAL A 340 0.38 -19.54 -13.40
CA VAL A 340 -0.22 -20.21 -14.56
C VAL A 340 -0.90 -19.19 -15.48
N THR A 341 -1.76 -18.33 -14.93
CA THR A 341 -2.54 -17.38 -15.74
C THR A 341 -1.82 -16.05 -15.97
N GLY A 342 -0.87 -15.69 -15.09
CA GLY A 342 -0.21 -14.39 -15.09
C GLY A 342 -1.07 -13.25 -14.52
N GLU A 343 -2.28 -13.54 -14.04
CA GLU A 343 -3.19 -12.52 -13.49
C GLU A 343 -2.78 -12.08 -12.08
N TRP A 344 -2.95 -10.80 -11.79
CA TRP A 344 -2.65 -10.21 -10.49
C TRP A 344 -3.92 -10.09 -9.65
N HIS A 345 -3.84 -10.54 -8.40
CA HIS A 345 -4.93 -10.44 -7.42
C HIS A 345 -4.34 -10.10 -6.05
N PRO A 346 -5.12 -9.44 -5.15
CA PRO A 346 -4.73 -9.24 -3.77
C PRO A 346 -4.25 -10.55 -3.10
N ALA A 347 -3.11 -10.49 -2.42
CA ALA A 347 -2.62 -11.64 -1.67
C ALA A 347 -3.48 -11.88 -0.41
N PRO A 348 -3.69 -13.15 0.01
CA PRO A 348 -4.49 -13.48 1.18
C PRO A 348 -4.00 -12.78 2.46
N PHE A 349 -4.94 -12.33 3.28
CA PHE A 349 -4.65 -11.68 4.56
C PHE A 349 -4.30 -12.69 5.65
N ASP A 350 -3.34 -12.34 6.50
CA ASP A 350 -3.05 -13.10 7.73
C ASP A 350 -4.04 -12.68 8.83
N THR A 351 -4.95 -13.59 9.19
CA THR A 351 -6.01 -13.38 10.21
C THR A 351 -5.46 -12.82 11.52
N SER A 352 -4.29 -13.30 11.96
CA SER A 352 -3.72 -12.82 13.22
C SER A 352 -3.23 -11.37 13.14
N SER A 353 -2.78 -10.91 11.97
CA SER A 353 -2.37 -9.52 11.75
C SER A 353 -3.58 -8.58 11.72
N VAL A 354 -4.67 -9.01 11.07
CA VAL A 354 -5.95 -8.30 11.08
C VAL A 354 -6.48 -8.17 12.51
N ASP A 355 -6.55 -9.29 13.25
CA ASP A 355 -7.06 -9.31 14.63
C ASP A 355 -6.18 -8.47 15.57
N ASN A 356 -4.86 -8.51 15.43
CA ASN A 356 -3.95 -7.70 16.24
C ASN A 356 -4.21 -6.20 16.05
N MET A 357 -4.39 -5.74 14.81
CA MET A 357 -4.67 -4.33 14.53
C MET A 357 -6.06 -3.92 15.04
N ARG A 358 -7.06 -4.78 14.88
CA ARG A 358 -8.40 -4.58 15.46
C ARG A 358 -8.33 -4.39 16.97
N ARG A 359 -7.66 -5.30 17.68
CA ARG A 359 -7.49 -5.23 19.14
C ARG A 359 -6.73 -3.97 19.56
N LEU A 360 -5.71 -3.55 18.80
CA LEU A 360 -5.00 -2.31 19.10
C LEU A 360 -5.91 -1.09 18.98
N ALA A 361 -6.74 -1.02 17.93
CA ALA A 361 -7.69 0.06 17.73
C ALA A 361 -8.76 0.10 18.84
N GLU A 362 -9.35 -1.04 19.20
CA GLU A 362 -10.38 -1.13 20.25
C GLU A 362 -9.84 -0.77 21.65
N ASN A 363 -8.59 -1.15 21.94
CA ASN A 363 -7.96 -0.91 23.24
C ASN A 363 -7.19 0.43 23.31
N ALA A 364 -7.29 1.27 22.29
CA ALA A 364 -6.64 2.57 22.24
C ALA A 364 -7.26 3.59 23.20
N GLY A 365 -8.56 3.44 23.51
CA GLY A 365 -9.33 4.39 24.33
C GLY A 365 -9.94 5.54 23.52
N ALA A 366 -9.33 5.93 22.40
CA ALA A 366 -9.98 6.75 21.37
C ALA A 366 -10.77 5.84 20.39
N PRO A 367 -11.92 6.28 19.85
CA PRO A 367 -12.69 5.49 18.88
C PRO A 367 -11.83 5.10 17.67
N GLY A 368 -11.92 3.85 17.22
CA GLY A 368 -11.16 3.31 16.11
C GLY A 368 -12.06 2.74 15.03
N HIS A 369 -11.71 2.98 13.77
CA HIS A 369 -12.47 2.54 12.60
C HIS A 369 -11.57 1.76 11.64
N ILE A 370 -12.11 0.72 11.00
CA ILE A 370 -11.35 -0.16 10.11
C ILE A 370 -12.02 -0.20 8.74
N TYR A 371 -11.25 0.16 7.72
CA TYR A 371 -11.71 0.25 6.34
C TYR A 371 -10.88 -0.66 5.41
N PRO A 372 -11.51 -1.42 4.51
CA PRO A 372 -10.81 -2.16 3.46
C PRO A 372 -10.40 -1.20 2.33
N LEU A 373 -9.12 -1.21 1.96
CA LEU A 373 -8.56 -0.37 0.90
C LEU A 373 -7.94 -1.24 -0.19
N ALA A 374 -8.24 -0.94 -1.46
CA ALA A 374 -7.64 -1.60 -2.61
C ALA A 374 -6.66 -0.68 -3.33
N LEU A 375 -5.54 -1.24 -3.76
CA LEU A 375 -4.50 -0.62 -4.55
C LEU A 375 -4.27 -1.39 -5.84
N LEU A 376 -4.21 -0.66 -6.95
CA LEU A 376 -3.77 -1.18 -8.23
C LEU A 376 -2.65 -0.31 -8.78
N CYS A 377 -1.42 -0.80 -8.76
CA CYS A 377 -0.25 -0.10 -9.27
C CYS A 377 0.95 -1.02 -9.58
N HIS A 378 0.77 -2.34 -9.61
CA HIS A 378 1.87 -3.29 -9.80
C HIS A 378 2.72 -2.97 -11.04
N ASP A 379 2.14 -2.46 -12.13
CA ASP A 379 2.88 -2.14 -13.35
C ASP A 379 3.96 -1.07 -13.15
N ILE A 380 3.77 -0.12 -12.24
CA ILE A 380 4.74 0.98 -12.04
C ILE A 380 6.09 0.44 -11.58
N MET A 381 6.08 -0.50 -10.64
CA MET A 381 7.29 -1.07 -10.05
C MET A 381 7.00 -2.49 -9.52
N PRO A 382 6.78 -3.47 -10.41
CA PRO A 382 6.31 -4.78 -10.02
C PRO A 382 7.37 -5.52 -9.21
N PRO A 383 6.96 -6.32 -8.22
CA PRO A 383 7.88 -7.21 -7.54
C PRO A 383 8.42 -8.29 -8.49
N PRO A 384 9.58 -8.89 -8.18
CA PRO A 384 10.02 -10.12 -8.82
C PRO A 384 8.94 -11.22 -8.70
N PRO A 385 8.79 -12.10 -9.70
CA PRO A 385 7.74 -13.13 -9.70
C PRO A 385 7.78 -14.07 -8.49
N LYS A 386 8.96 -14.23 -7.86
CA LYS A 386 9.16 -15.01 -6.63
C LYS A 386 9.62 -14.11 -5.51
N VAL A 387 9.33 -14.50 -4.27
CA VAL A 387 9.91 -13.84 -3.10
C VAL A 387 11.39 -14.19 -3.04
N GLU A 388 12.24 -13.20 -3.34
CA GLU A 388 13.70 -13.33 -3.21
C GLU A 388 14.09 -13.25 -1.74
N LYS A 389 15.22 -13.84 -1.33
CA LYS A 389 15.72 -13.75 0.06
C LYS A 389 16.68 -12.57 0.27
N GLU A 390 17.48 -12.26 -0.75
CA GLU A 390 18.48 -11.21 -0.72
C GLU A 390 17.85 -9.82 -0.90
N ILE A 391 18.57 -8.78 -0.48
CA ILE A 391 18.23 -7.37 -0.70
C ILE A 391 18.85 -6.94 -2.03
N GLY A 392 18.19 -6.01 -2.74
CA GLY A 392 18.66 -5.55 -4.05
C GLY A 392 17.97 -6.26 -5.21
N GLU A 393 16.64 -6.40 -5.14
CA GLU A 393 15.87 -6.97 -6.25
C GLU A 393 15.96 -6.11 -7.52
N LYS A 394 15.81 -6.77 -8.67
CA LYS A 394 15.79 -6.11 -9.98
C LYS A 394 14.60 -5.13 -10.08
N ARG A 395 14.88 -3.85 -10.36
CA ARG A 395 13.85 -2.80 -10.39
C ARG A 395 13.33 -2.56 -11.80
N VAL A 396 12.28 -3.26 -12.20
CA VAL A 396 11.53 -2.92 -13.42
C VAL A 396 10.65 -1.71 -13.13
N ILE A 397 10.65 -0.72 -14.03
CA ILE A 397 9.84 0.49 -13.89
C ILE A 397 9.06 0.72 -15.19
N SER A 398 7.79 1.10 -15.08
CA SER A 398 6.98 1.49 -16.24
C SER A 398 6.09 2.69 -15.95
N PHE A 399 5.59 3.31 -17.03
CA PHE A 399 4.54 4.32 -16.97
C PHE A 399 3.19 3.61 -17.11
N SER A 400 2.32 3.70 -16.10
CA SER A 400 1.02 3.00 -16.12
C SER A 400 -0.05 3.73 -15.33
N GLY A 401 -1.32 3.39 -15.61
CA GLY A 401 -2.46 3.81 -14.83
C GLY A 401 -2.48 3.16 -13.45
N THR A 402 -3.03 3.86 -12.46
CA THR A 402 -3.08 3.39 -11.07
C THR A 402 -4.44 3.61 -10.43
N GLY A 403 -4.73 2.87 -9.38
CA GLY A 403 -5.99 2.91 -8.69
C GLY A 403 -5.82 2.88 -7.18
N VAL A 404 -6.60 3.71 -6.48
CA VAL A 404 -6.86 3.55 -5.05
C VAL A 404 -8.37 3.56 -4.84
N SER A 405 -8.89 2.63 -4.04
CA SER A 405 -10.31 2.59 -3.69
C SER A 405 -10.44 2.26 -2.21
N VAL A 406 -11.47 2.79 -1.57
CA VAL A 406 -11.80 2.42 -0.19
C VAL A 406 -13.25 1.95 -0.08
N GLY A 407 -13.48 0.90 0.70
CA GLY A 407 -14.80 0.36 0.98
C GLY A 407 -15.41 1.00 2.23
N THR A 408 -16.63 0.59 2.56
CA THR A 408 -17.28 1.00 3.81
C THR A 408 -16.58 0.41 5.03
N GLU A 409 -16.75 1.05 6.18
CA GLU A 409 -16.27 0.55 7.46
C GLU A 409 -16.77 -0.87 7.74
N VAL A 410 -15.92 -1.72 8.29
CA VAL A 410 -16.29 -3.09 8.68
C VAL A 410 -16.22 -3.23 10.19
N ASN A 411 -17.38 -3.36 10.82
CA ASN A 411 -17.52 -3.52 12.26
C ASN A 411 -17.38 -5.00 12.67
N PHE A 412 -16.49 -5.28 13.62
CA PHE A 412 -16.26 -6.65 14.08
C PHE A 412 -17.46 -7.24 14.82
N ASP A 413 -18.14 -6.45 15.67
CA ASP A 413 -19.24 -6.93 16.51
C ASP A 413 -20.45 -7.37 15.67
N GLU A 414 -20.72 -6.69 14.55
CA GLU A 414 -21.76 -7.06 13.59
C GLU A 414 -21.53 -8.43 12.96
N ILE A 415 -20.25 -8.79 12.75
CA ILE A 415 -19.86 -10.08 12.17
C ILE A 415 -19.77 -11.14 13.27
N ALA A 416 -19.15 -10.82 14.40
CA ALA A 416 -18.91 -11.74 15.50
C ALA A 416 -20.22 -12.27 16.12
N GLY A 417 -21.30 -11.47 16.12
CA GLY A 417 -22.61 -11.89 16.61
C GLY A 417 -23.22 -13.09 15.87
N ALA A 418 -22.73 -13.42 14.68
CA ALA A 418 -23.18 -14.58 13.89
C ALA A 418 -22.40 -15.88 14.18
N TYR A 419 -21.37 -15.85 15.03
CA TYR A 419 -20.49 -16.99 15.29
C TYR A 419 -20.39 -17.30 16.78
N GLU A 420 -20.49 -18.58 17.13
CA GLU A 420 -20.34 -19.03 18.53
C GLU A 420 -18.87 -19.05 18.98
N ASN A 421 -17.94 -19.23 18.04
CA ASN A 421 -16.51 -19.32 18.30
C ASN A 421 -15.78 -18.05 17.85
N LEU A 422 -14.97 -17.49 18.74
CA LEU A 422 -14.16 -16.31 18.47
C LEU A 422 -13.18 -16.52 17.32
N GLU A 423 -12.59 -17.71 17.16
CA GLU A 423 -11.67 -17.96 16.03
C GLU A 423 -12.40 -17.95 14.68
N GLN A 424 -13.62 -18.50 14.62
CA GLN A 424 -14.46 -18.42 13.42
C GLN A 424 -14.87 -16.97 13.13
N ALA A 425 -15.18 -16.18 14.15
CA ALA A 425 -15.48 -14.75 13.99
C ALA A 425 -14.28 -13.98 13.42
N LYS A 426 -13.06 -14.26 13.87
CA LYS A 426 -11.82 -13.63 13.34
C LYS A 426 -11.56 -13.99 11.88
N GLU A 427 -11.75 -15.25 11.52
CA GLU A 427 -11.63 -15.72 10.12
C GLU A 427 -12.69 -15.07 9.23
N ALA A 428 -13.94 -15.02 9.68
CA ALA A 428 -15.03 -14.36 8.96
C ALA A 428 -14.78 -12.87 8.78
N TYR A 429 -14.33 -12.16 9.83
CA TYR A 429 -13.98 -10.75 9.76
C TYR A 429 -12.86 -10.47 8.75
N THR A 430 -11.81 -11.29 8.79
CA THR A 430 -10.69 -11.20 7.85
C THR A 430 -11.15 -11.44 6.43
N LYS A 431 -12.03 -12.42 6.23
CA LYS A 431 -12.61 -12.74 4.92
C LYS A 431 -13.44 -11.58 4.37
N VAL A 432 -14.31 -10.97 5.16
CA VAL A 432 -15.13 -9.82 4.72
C VAL A 432 -14.24 -8.65 4.27
N LEU A 433 -13.18 -8.33 5.03
CA LEU A 433 -12.22 -7.30 4.64
C LEU A 433 -11.52 -7.66 3.32
N TYR A 434 -11.04 -8.89 3.19
CA TYR A 434 -10.33 -9.35 2.00
C TYR A 434 -11.24 -9.39 0.75
N GLU A 435 -12.48 -9.85 0.88
CA GLU A 435 -13.46 -9.85 -0.22
C GLU A 435 -13.78 -8.42 -0.65
N SER A 436 -13.97 -7.49 0.29
CA SER A 436 -14.16 -6.08 -0.04
C SER A 436 -12.96 -5.48 -0.78
N VAL A 437 -11.73 -5.77 -0.36
CA VAL A 437 -10.52 -5.34 -1.08
C VAL A 437 -10.47 -5.94 -2.48
N SER A 438 -10.82 -7.21 -2.63
CA SER A 438 -10.82 -7.93 -3.92
C SER A 438 -11.86 -7.36 -4.89
N ASP A 439 -13.07 -7.08 -4.41
CA ASP A 439 -14.15 -6.50 -5.22
C ASP A 439 -13.77 -5.10 -5.73
N GLN A 440 -13.23 -4.27 -4.84
CA GLN A 440 -12.71 -2.95 -5.20
C GLN A 440 -11.55 -3.04 -6.19
N TYR A 441 -10.62 -3.97 -5.98
CA TYR A 441 -9.50 -4.21 -6.89
C TYR A 441 -10.00 -4.58 -8.29
N ASN A 442 -10.99 -5.46 -8.39
CA ASN A 442 -11.58 -5.86 -9.68
C ASN A 442 -12.22 -4.68 -10.42
N VAL A 443 -12.88 -3.76 -9.70
CA VAL A 443 -13.41 -2.53 -10.29
C VAL A 443 -12.29 -1.64 -10.82
N LEU A 444 -11.22 -1.42 -10.03
CA LEU A 444 -10.04 -0.66 -10.47
C LEU A 444 -9.39 -1.31 -11.71
N ASN A 445 -9.25 -2.64 -11.70
CA ASN A 445 -8.66 -3.40 -12.79
C ASN A 445 -9.48 -3.26 -14.09
N SER A 446 -10.80 -3.31 -13.98
CA SER A 446 -11.72 -3.07 -15.10
C SER A 446 -11.63 -1.63 -15.61
N ALA A 447 -11.48 -0.65 -14.73
CA ALA A 447 -11.37 0.77 -15.11
C ALA A 447 -10.05 1.09 -15.83
N ILE A 448 -8.94 0.46 -15.41
CA ILE A 448 -7.59 0.74 -15.91
C ILE A 448 -7.26 -0.07 -17.16
N TYR A 449 -7.61 -1.36 -17.18
CA TYR A 449 -7.25 -2.29 -18.26
C TYR A 449 -8.44 -2.71 -19.14
N GLY A 450 -9.68 -2.42 -18.74
CA GLY A 450 -10.87 -2.75 -19.51
C GLY A 450 -10.93 -2.03 -20.85
N LYS A 451 -11.53 -2.69 -21.84
CA LYS A 451 -11.62 -2.20 -23.23
C LYS A 451 -12.65 -1.07 -23.42
N GLU A 452 -13.58 -0.90 -22.48
CA GLU A 452 -14.64 0.12 -22.53
C GLU A 452 -14.49 1.07 -21.35
N ARG A 453 -14.21 2.35 -21.61
CA ARG A 453 -14.08 3.43 -20.61
C ARG A 453 -15.45 3.88 -20.03
N VAL A 454 -16.44 3.01 -20.08
CA VAL A 454 -17.86 3.31 -19.77
C VAL A 454 -18.14 2.89 -18.33
N ASP A 455 -18.64 3.81 -17.51
CA ASP A 455 -19.23 3.63 -16.17
C ASP A 455 -18.85 2.32 -15.46
N THR A 456 -17.56 2.12 -15.19
CA THR A 456 -17.04 0.94 -14.47
C THR A 456 -17.37 0.99 -12.97
N SER A 457 -18.10 2.03 -12.54
CA SER A 457 -18.62 2.10 -11.19
C SER A 457 -19.56 0.94 -10.92
N SER A 458 -19.41 0.32 -9.76
CA SER A 458 -20.42 -0.59 -9.22
C SER A 458 -21.27 0.15 -8.18
N PRO A 459 -22.42 -0.39 -7.75
CA PRO A 459 -23.18 0.20 -6.64
C PRO A 459 -22.35 0.38 -5.35
N ALA A 460 -21.28 -0.38 -5.17
CA ALA A 460 -20.40 -0.33 -4.01
C ALA A 460 -19.12 0.51 -4.23
N VAL A 461 -18.76 0.81 -5.49
CA VAL A 461 -17.54 1.53 -5.85
C VAL A 461 -17.83 2.58 -6.90
N SER A 462 -17.87 3.84 -6.48
CA SER A 462 -17.98 5.01 -7.36
C SER A 462 -16.59 5.48 -7.77
N ILE A 463 -16.28 5.39 -9.05
CA ILE A 463 -14.96 5.75 -9.60
C ILE A 463 -14.92 7.22 -10.02
N SER A 464 -13.82 7.91 -9.73
CA SER A 464 -13.60 9.32 -10.07
C SER A 464 -12.13 9.62 -10.44
N GLN A 465 -11.89 10.78 -11.05
CA GLN A 465 -10.55 11.33 -11.34
C GLN A 465 -10.45 12.76 -10.77
N PRO A 466 -10.11 12.92 -9.49
CA PRO A 466 -10.21 14.22 -8.79
C PRO A 466 -9.27 15.31 -9.33
N TRP A 467 -8.33 14.96 -10.21
CA TRP A 467 -7.45 15.91 -10.89
C TRP A 467 -7.99 16.43 -12.23
N SER A 468 -9.05 15.84 -12.79
CA SER A 468 -9.56 16.15 -14.14
C SER A 468 -10.43 17.41 -14.23
N ASN A 469 -10.92 17.95 -13.10
CA ASN A 469 -11.84 19.11 -13.08
C ASN A 469 -11.16 20.50 -13.16
N VAL A 470 -9.94 20.58 -13.68
CA VAL A 470 -9.30 21.87 -13.96
C VAL A 470 -9.08 21.98 -15.45
N SER A 471 -9.92 22.78 -16.10
CA SER A 471 -9.60 23.38 -17.39
C SER A 471 -8.21 23.97 -17.31
N VAL A 472 -7.29 23.43 -18.11
CA VAL A 472 -5.99 24.04 -18.37
C VAL A 472 -6.28 25.38 -19.07
N THR A 473 -6.36 26.44 -18.28
CA THR A 473 -6.25 27.83 -18.75
C THR A 473 -4.83 28.30 -18.58
#